data_AF-A0A3D5Y2Y5-F1
#
_entry.id   AF-A0A3D5Y2Y5-F1
#
_cell.length_a   1.000
_cell.length_b   1.000
_cell.length_c   1.000
_cell.angle_alpha   90.00
_cell.angle_beta   90.00
_cell.angle_gamma   90.00
#
_symmetry.space_group_name_H-M   'P 1'
#
loop_
_entity.id
_entity.type
_entity.pdbx_description
1 polymer ?
#
loop_
_entity_poly.entity_id
_entity_poly.type
_entity_poly.pdbx_seq_one_letter_code
_entity_poly.pdbx_strand_id
1 'polypeptide(L)'
;MLIVTGGAGFIGANIIVSLNRQGRNDVLLVDDLEDTQKIGNIANLDIADYEDKNRFLCQLQSAGLPAGVEAVFHQGACSDTLA
;
A
#
# COMPACT_ATOMS: atom_id res chain seq x y z
N MET A 1 0.83 7.43 -10.90
CA MET A 1 0.45 6.63 -9.71
C MET A 1 1.65 5.98 -9.06
N LEU A 2 1.70 6.04 -7.73
CA LEU A 2 2.61 5.25 -6.89
C LEU A 2 1.86 4.08 -6.26
N ILE A 3 2.53 2.95 -6.07
CA ILE A 3 1.95 1.82 -5.34
C ILE A 3 2.76 1.59 -4.08
N VAL A 4 2.09 1.43 -2.94
CA VAL A 4 2.71 1.05 -1.67
C VAL A 4 2.01 -0.20 -1.14
N THR A 5 2.66 -1.37 -1.28
CA THR A 5 2.16 -2.61 -0.66
C THR A 5 2.60 -2.67 0.80
N GLY A 6 1.81 -3.27 1.69
CA GLY A 6 2.06 -3.14 3.12
C GLY A 6 1.82 -1.71 3.60
N GLY A 7 1.00 -0.94 2.87
CA GLY A 7 0.81 0.50 3.07
C GLY A 7 0.01 0.86 4.33
N ALA A 8 -0.71 -0.08 4.93
CA ALA A 8 -1.32 0.06 6.24
C ALA A 8 -0.42 -0.48 7.38
N GLY A 9 0.69 -1.14 7.03
CA GLY A 9 1.75 -1.53 7.95
C GLY A 9 2.64 -0.36 8.40
N PHE A 10 3.54 -0.64 9.33
CA PHE A 10 4.37 0.39 9.98
C PHE A 10 5.22 1.21 8.99
N ILE A 11 6.04 0.55 8.16
CA ILE A 11 6.93 1.22 7.22
C ILE A 11 6.13 1.81 6.05
N GLY A 12 5.19 1.05 5.49
CA GLY A 12 4.40 1.48 4.34
C GLY A 12 3.60 2.76 4.62
N ALA A 13 2.94 2.86 5.77
CA ALA A 13 2.20 4.07 6.14
C ALA A 13 3.11 5.30 6.26
N ASN A 14 4.32 5.15 6.83
CA ASN A 14 5.29 6.24 6.91
C ASN A 14 5.85 6.67 5.55
N ILE A 15 5.98 5.75 4.59
CA ILE A 15 6.31 6.09 3.20
C ILE A 15 5.19 6.96 2.62
N ILE A 16 3.91 6.58 2.78
CA ILE A 16 2.77 7.36 2.28
C ILE A 16 2.71 8.74 2.94
N VAL A 17 2.95 8.86 4.25
CA VAL A 17 3.06 10.17 4.93
C VAL A 17 4.13 11.05 4.28
N SER A 18 5.31 10.49 3.98
CA SER A 18 6.39 11.23 3.32
C SER A 18 6.01 11.68 1.90
N LEU A 19 5.30 10.82 1.16
CA LEU A 19 4.77 11.13 -0.17
C LEU A 19 3.72 12.26 -0.10
N ASN A 20 2.76 12.17 0.84
CA ASN A 20 1.74 13.20 1.01
C ASN A 20 2.35 14.57 1.38
N ARG A 21 3.38 14.59 2.23
CA ARG A 21 4.13 15.82 2.56
C ARG A 21 4.82 16.45 1.35
N GLN A 22 5.12 15.66 0.32
CA GLN A 22 5.68 16.13 -0.95
C GLN A 22 4.59 16.48 -1.99
N GLY A 23 3.31 16.46 -1.61
CA GLY A 23 2.17 16.70 -2.50
C GLY A 23 1.86 15.52 -3.43
N ARG A 24 2.36 14.32 -3.10
CA ARG A 24 2.20 13.11 -3.91
C ARG A 24 1.10 12.22 -3.33
N ASN A 25 -0.14 12.47 -3.75
CA ASN A 25 -1.33 11.81 -3.20
C ASN A 25 -1.96 10.78 -4.16
N ASP A 26 -1.48 10.71 -5.41
CA ASP A 26 -1.84 9.67 -6.37
C ASP A 26 -1.16 8.33 -6.01
N VAL A 27 -1.62 7.75 -4.89
CA VAL A 27 -1.08 6.56 -4.23
C VAL A 27 -2.15 5.48 -4.16
N LEU A 28 -1.84 4.29 -4.69
CA LEU A 28 -2.58 3.06 -4.45
C LEU A 28 -1.99 2.35 -3.22
N LEU A 29 -2.79 2.26 -2.16
CA LEU A 29 -2.46 1.50 -0.96
C LEU A 29 -2.85 0.04 -1.15
N VAL A 30 -1.91 -0.89 -1.04
CA VAL A 30 -2.20 -2.33 -1.08
C VAL A 30 -1.88 -2.95 0.29
N ASP A 31 -2.85 -3.55 0.96
CA ASP A 31 -2.62 -4.23 2.24
C ASP A 31 -3.68 -5.31 2.51
N ASP A 32 -3.63 -5.86 3.71
CA ASP A 32 -4.62 -6.72 4.32
C ASP A 32 -5.14 -6.02 5.58
N LEU A 33 -6.39 -5.56 5.52
CA LEU A 33 -7.08 -4.84 6.60
C LEU A 33 -7.95 -5.75 7.48
N GLU A 34 -7.77 -7.09 7.43
CA GLU A 34 -8.44 -7.99 8.39
C GLU A 34 -8.11 -7.62 9.84
N ASP A 35 -6.86 -7.17 10.09
CA ASP A 35 -6.47 -6.58 11.37
C ASP A 35 -6.87 -5.10 11.46
N THR A 36 -7.99 -4.86 12.12
CA THR A 36 -8.53 -3.53 12.38
C THR A 36 -7.58 -2.57 13.13
N GLN A 37 -6.54 -3.07 13.82
CA GLN A 37 -5.56 -2.19 14.47
C GLN A 37 -4.79 -1.33 13.47
N LYS A 38 -4.66 -1.78 12.22
CA LYS A 38 -3.99 -1.05 11.14
C LYS A 38 -4.75 0.18 10.66
N ILE A 39 -6.05 0.30 10.96
CA ILE A 39 -6.88 1.45 10.55
C ILE A 39 -6.30 2.76 11.09
N GLY A 40 -5.71 2.74 12.28
CA GLY A 40 -5.06 3.92 12.87
C GLY A 40 -3.89 4.46 12.04
N ASN A 41 -3.19 3.60 11.29
CA ASN A 41 -2.06 4.00 10.46
C ASN A 41 -2.49 4.74 9.18
N ILE A 42 -3.72 4.50 8.71
CA ILE A 42 -4.20 5.00 7.43
C ILE A 42 -5.24 6.12 7.55
N ALA A 43 -5.78 6.36 8.75
CA ALA A 43 -6.88 7.30 8.99
C ALA A 43 -6.63 8.75 8.51
N ASN A 44 -5.37 9.17 8.44
CA ASN A 44 -4.97 10.53 8.04
C ASN A 44 -4.10 10.56 6.76
N LEU A 45 -4.10 9.48 5.98
CA LEU A 45 -3.38 9.44 4.70
C LEU A 45 -4.25 9.98 3.57
N ASP A 46 -3.61 10.66 2.62
CA ASP A 46 -4.25 11.07 1.36
C ASP A 46 -3.84 10.07 0.27
N ILE A 47 -4.75 9.15 -0.05
CA ILE A 47 -4.54 8.08 -1.03
C ILE A 47 -5.60 8.15 -2.12
N ALA A 48 -5.23 7.73 -3.32
CA ALA A 48 -6.16 7.67 -4.45
C ALA A 48 -7.11 6.48 -4.34
N ASP A 49 -6.60 5.33 -3.89
CA ASP A 49 -7.39 4.11 -3.75
C ASP A 49 -6.75 3.10 -2.79
N TYR A 50 -7.54 2.11 -2.39
CA TYR A 50 -7.11 0.92 -1.64
C TYR A 50 -7.47 -0.35 -2.39
N GLU A 51 -6.55 -1.33 -2.39
CA GLU A 51 -6.81 -2.66 -2.94
C GLU A 51 -6.31 -3.75 -1.97
N ASP A 52 -7.12 -4.80 -1.80
CA ASP A 52 -6.72 -5.99 -1.04
C ASP A 52 -5.53 -6.71 -1.72
N LYS A 53 -4.57 -7.21 -0.93
CA LYS A 53 -3.36 -7.89 -1.42
C LYS A 53 -3.65 -9.05 -2.38
N ASN A 54 -4.70 -9.85 -2.13
CA ASN A 54 -4.99 -11.02 -2.96
C ASN A 54 -5.59 -10.60 -4.29
N ARG A 55 -6.46 -9.58 -4.26
CA ARG A 55 -7.03 -9.00 -5.49
C ARG A 55 -5.95 -8.33 -6.33
N PHE A 56 -5.05 -7.57 -5.69
CA PHE A 56 -3.90 -6.96 -6.36
C PHE A 56 -2.99 -8.01 -7.01
N LEU A 57 -2.67 -9.10 -6.30
CA LEU A 57 -1.85 -10.20 -6.85
C LEU A 57 -2.52 -10.85 -8.07
N CYS A 58 -3.82 -11.10 -8.01
CA CYS A 58 -4.58 -11.68 -9.12
C CYS A 58 -4.56 -10.76 -10.37
N GLN A 59 -4.71 -9.46 -10.17
CA GLN A 59 -4.61 -8.47 -11.26
C GLN A 59 -3.20 -8.42 -11.84
N LEU A 60 -2.18 -8.42 -10.99
CA LEU A 60 -0.78 -8.41 -11.42
C LEU A 60 -0.44 -9.63 -12.28
N GLN A 61 -0.94 -10.81 -11.90
CA GLN A 61 -0.73 -12.06 -12.64
C GLN A 61 -1.48 -12.10 -13.97
N SER A 62 -2.66 -11.47 -14.05
CA SER A 62 -3.50 -11.50 -15.24
C SER A 62 -3.18 -10.41 -16.26
N ALA A 63 -2.84 -9.20 -15.78
CA ALA A 63 -2.69 -8.01 -16.62
C ALA A 63 -1.39 -7.22 -16.37
N GLY A 64 -0.59 -7.59 -15.37
CA GLY A 64 0.59 -6.82 -14.98
C GLY A 64 0.24 -5.57 -14.17
N LEU A 65 1.22 -4.66 -14.06
CA LEU A 65 1.00 -3.38 -13.37
C LEU A 65 0.13 -2.45 -14.21
N PRO A 66 -0.72 -1.60 -13.58
CA PRO A 66 -1.44 -0.55 -14.29
C PRO A 66 -0.50 0.36 -15.10
N ALA A 67 -0.98 0.84 -16.25
CA ALA A 67 -0.23 1.81 -17.05
C ALA A 67 -0.02 3.11 -16.26
N GLY A 68 1.16 3.73 -16.41
CA GLY A 68 1.48 4.99 -15.72
C GLY A 68 1.84 4.83 -14.23
N VAL A 69 2.10 3.61 -13.77
CA VAL A 69 2.78 3.38 -12.49
C VAL A 69 4.22 3.91 -12.59
N GLU A 70 4.55 4.84 -11.71
CA GLU A 70 5.87 5.48 -11.65
C GLU A 70 6.85 4.65 -10.82
N ALA A 71 6.39 4.14 -9.67
CA ALA A 71 7.18 3.31 -8.78
C ALA A 71 6.30 2.43 -7.89
N VAL A 72 6.90 1.33 -7.40
CA VAL A 72 6.31 0.43 -6.41
C VAL A 72 7.22 0.36 -5.18
N PHE A 73 6.70 0.74 -4.02
CA PHE A 73 7.33 0.50 -2.73
C PHE A 73 6.76 -0.80 -2.14
N HIS A 74 7.47 -1.90 -2.31
CA HIS A 74 7.00 -3.21 -1.86
C HIS A 74 7.41 -3.49 -0.41
N GLN A 75 6.54 -3.13 0.56
CA GLN A 75 6.75 -3.36 2.00
C GLN A 75 5.81 -4.43 2.59
N GLY A 76 4.98 -5.07 1.78
CA GLY A 76 4.01 -6.07 2.24
C GLY A 76 4.66 -7.43 2.44
N ALA A 77 4.65 -7.95 3.66
CA ALA A 77 5.17 -9.27 4.01
C ALA A 77 4.49 -9.82 5.27
N CYS A 78 4.58 -11.14 5.48
CA CYS A 78 4.46 -11.69 6.83
C CYS A 78 5.75 -11.34 7.57
N SER A 79 5.68 -10.37 8.47
CA SER A 79 6.85 -9.87 9.21
C SER A 79 7.07 -10.56 10.55
N ASP A 80 6.24 -11.55 10.89
CA ASP A 80 6.50 -12.41 12.04
C ASP A 80 7.69 -13.33 11.72
N THR A 81 8.75 -13.19 12.51
CA THR A 81 10.00 -13.97 12.38
C THR A 81 10.17 -14.96 13.51
N LEU A 82 9.18 -15.07 14.40
CA LEU A 82 9.18 -15.94 15.57
C LEU A 82 8.32 -17.20 15.37
N ALA A 83 7.69 -17.33 14.20
CA ALA A 83 6.89 -18.49 13.81
C ALA A 83 7.73 -19.77 13.66
#